data_AF-A0AAU9WDN8-F1
#
_entry.id   AF-A0AAU9WDN8-F1
#
_cell.length_a   1.000
_cell.length_b   1.000
_cell.length_c   1.000
_cell.angle_alpha   90.00
_cell.angle_beta   90.00
_cell.angle_gamma   90.00
#
_symmetry.space_group_name_H-M   'P 1'
#
loop_
_entity.id
_entity.type
_entity.pdbx_description
1 polymer ?
#
loop_
_entity_poly.entity_id
_entity_poly.type
_entity_poly.pdbx_seq_one_letter_code
_entity_poly.pdbx_strand_id
1 'polypeptide(L)'
;KFLERYTKAYETHFPLKKLKRRLHFRKPWISQGLLKSVKQKNKLYKQYISNPSLWNEAKYKTYKNKLNHSLRIAKPTWRLLNEVLNSKKLRPKPNSVFKVDDQDISDPMEIANRFCHYFSNIGPSLAKTNSTYDLV
;
A
#
# COMPACT_ATOMS: atom_id res chain seq x y z
N LYS A 1 33.87 0.35 21.52
CA LYS A 1 33.67 1.77 21.14
C LYS A 1 33.03 1.96 19.75
N PHE A 2 33.57 1.42 18.65
CA PHE A 2 32.97 1.60 17.31
C PHE A 2 31.57 0.97 17.18
N LEU A 3 31.44 -0.33 17.47
CA LEU A 3 30.16 -1.04 17.37
C LEU A 3 29.05 -0.37 18.18
N GLU A 4 29.39 0.12 19.37
CA GLU A 4 28.45 0.80 20.27
C GLU A 4 27.90 2.11 19.67
N ARG A 5 28.78 2.92 19.06
CA ARG A 5 28.39 4.14 18.34
C ARG A 5 27.58 3.82 17.08
N TYR A 6 27.98 2.79 16.34
CA TYR A 6 27.29 2.34 15.15
C TYR A 6 25.87 1.86 15.47
N THR A 7 25.72 0.97 16.46
CA THR A 7 24.41 0.47 16.90
C THR A 7 23.51 1.60 17.38
N LYS A 8 24.04 2.53 18.17
CA LYS A 8 23.28 3.71 18.62
C LYS A 8 22.81 4.58 17.45
N ALA A 9 23.67 4.83 16.46
CA ALA A 9 23.29 5.58 15.28
C ALA A 9 22.24 4.82 14.44
N TYR A 10 22.40 3.51 14.27
CA TYR A 10 21.46 2.68 13.52
C TYR A 10 20.07 2.66 14.17
N GLU A 11 19.98 2.42 15.48
CA GLU A 11 18.69 2.38 16.19
C GLU A 11 17.99 3.74 16.23
N THR A 12 18.77 4.84 16.34
CA THR A 12 18.22 6.21 16.36
C THR A 12 17.64 6.61 15.01
N HIS A 13 18.34 6.29 13.92
CA HIS A 13 17.97 6.78 12.58
C HIS A 13 17.11 5.79 11.79
N PHE A 14 17.13 4.49 12.13
CA PHE A 14 16.34 3.43 11.49
C PHE A 14 15.49 2.65 12.51
N PRO A 15 14.64 3.33 13.31
CA PRO A 15 13.86 2.66 14.33
C PRO A 15 12.86 1.67 13.72
N LEU A 16 12.79 0.46 14.28
CA LEU A 16 11.82 -0.55 13.87
C LEU A 16 10.39 -0.09 14.23
N LYS A 17 9.63 0.31 13.22
CA LYS A 17 8.22 0.71 13.38
C LYS A 17 7.29 -0.45 13.02
N LYS A 18 6.37 -0.80 13.93
CA LYS A 18 5.30 -1.75 13.63
C LYS A 18 4.35 -1.15 12.59
N LEU A 19 4.39 -1.64 11.37
CA LEU A 19 3.48 -1.23 10.31
C LEU A 19 2.11 -1.89 10.52
N LYS A 20 1.08 -1.07 10.76
CA LYS A 20 -0.31 -1.52 10.67
C LYS A 20 -0.65 -1.76 9.20
N ARG A 21 -0.52 -3.00 8.73
CA ARG A 21 -1.04 -3.37 7.41
C ARG A 21 -2.56 -3.25 7.45
N ARG A 22 -3.11 -2.18 6.86
CA ARG A 22 -4.53 -2.16 6.53
C ARG A 22 -4.75 -3.31 5.54
N LEU A 23 -5.66 -4.23 5.88
CA LEU A 23 -6.11 -5.24 4.93
C LEU A 23 -6.71 -4.48 3.75
N HIS A 24 -5.95 -4.37 2.65
CA HIS A 24 -6.47 -3.86 1.40
C HIS A 24 -7.51 -4.88 0.94
N PHE A 25 -8.78 -4.52 1.09
CA PHE A 25 -9.87 -5.32 0.55
C PHE A 25 -9.65 -5.41 -0.97
N ARG A 26 -9.26 -6.60 -1.45
CA ARG A 26 -9.00 -6.87 -2.87
C ARG A 26 -10.20 -6.56 -3.78
N LYS A 27 -11.36 -6.29 -3.18
CA LYS A 27 -12.64 -5.99 -3.82
C LYS A 27 -13.26 -4.76 -3.15
N PRO A 28 -13.00 -3.55 -3.64
CA PRO A 28 -13.49 -2.32 -3.02
C PRO A 28 -15.02 -2.19 -3.05
N TRP A 29 -15.72 -2.99 -3.86
CA TRP A 29 -17.18 -3.10 -3.88
C TRP A 29 -17.78 -3.98 -2.78
N ILE A 30 -16.98 -4.57 -1.89
CA ILE A 30 -17.49 -5.35 -0.74
C ILE A 30 -17.43 -4.46 0.51
N SER A 31 -18.59 -4.04 0.99
CA SER A 31 -18.74 -3.27 2.22
C SER A 31 -18.58 -4.13 3.48
N GLN A 32 -18.36 -3.50 4.64
CA GLN A 32 -18.39 -4.20 5.93
C GLN A 32 -19.73 -4.89 6.19
N GLY A 33 -20.85 -4.29 5.74
CA GLY A 33 -22.18 -4.90 5.82
C GLY A 33 -22.23 -6.20 5.02
N LEU A 34 -21.77 -6.19 3.77
CA LEU A 34 -21.69 -7.40 2.94
C LEU A 34 -20.77 -8.45 3.55
N LEU A 35 -19.66 -8.04 4.19
CA LEU A 35 -18.77 -8.96 4.88
C LEU A 35 -19.46 -9.64 6.07
N LYS A 36 -20.22 -8.88 6.86
CA LYS A 36 -21.07 -9.44 7.95
C LYS A 36 -22.08 -10.43 7.36
N SER A 37 -22.71 -10.11 6.24
CA SER A 37 -23.64 -11.01 5.56
C SER A 37 -22.94 -12.29 5.05
N VAL A 38 -21.73 -12.20 4.50
CA VAL A 38 -20.93 -13.37 4.10
C VAL A 38 -20.65 -14.27 5.31
N LYS A 39 -20.24 -13.69 6.45
CA LYS A 39 -20.02 -14.44 7.70
C LYS A 39 -21.30 -15.13 8.16
N GLN A 40 -22.44 -14.44 8.11
CA GLN A 40 -23.74 -15.02 8.46
C GLN A 40 -24.14 -16.15 7.52
N LYS A 41 -23.98 -16.00 6.20
CA LYS A 41 -24.21 -17.07 5.23
C LYS A 41 -23.35 -18.30 5.53
N ASN A 42 -22.08 -18.10 5.91
CA ASN A 42 -21.18 -19.19 6.26
C ASN A 42 -21.60 -19.88 7.57
N LYS A 43 -22.08 -19.11 8.56
CA LYS A 43 -22.67 -19.67 9.79
C LYS A 43 -23.88 -20.55 9.48
N LEU A 44 -24.82 -20.05 8.68
CA LEU A 44 -26.01 -20.80 8.26
C LEU A 44 -25.65 -22.05 7.46
N TYR A 45 -24.64 -21.97 6.60
CA TYR A 45 -24.14 -23.13 5.85
C TYR A 45 -23.60 -24.21 6.80
N LYS A 46 -22.79 -23.83 7.80
CA LYS A 46 -22.31 -24.78 8.82
C LYS A 46 -23.49 -25.43 9.56
N GLN A 47 -24.49 -24.65 9.95
CA GLN A 47 -25.69 -25.18 10.61
C GLN A 47 -26.46 -26.16 9.72
N TYR A 48 -26.62 -25.87 8.43
CA TYR A 48 -27.25 -26.76 7.46
C TYR A 48 -26.50 -28.08 7.30
N ILE A 49 -25.16 -28.03 7.18
CA ILE A 49 -24.35 -29.24 7.03
C ILE A 49 -24.33 -30.07 8.33
N SER A 50 -24.33 -29.42 9.50
CA SER A 50 -24.35 -30.11 10.80
C SER A 50 -25.72 -30.71 11.13
N ASN A 51 -26.83 -30.07 10.73
CA ASN A 51 -28.19 -30.59 10.92
C ASN A 51 -29.03 -30.33 9.65
N PRO A 52 -29.03 -31.26 8.68
CA PRO A 52 -29.71 -31.11 7.39
C PRO A 52 -31.24 -31.25 7.52
N SER A 53 -31.89 -30.25 8.10
CA SER A 53 -33.36 -30.15 8.10
C SER A 53 -33.86 -29.29 6.93
N LEU A 54 -35.09 -29.53 6.48
CA LEU A 54 -35.74 -28.72 5.43
C LEU A 54 -35.74 -27.23 5.79
N TRP A 55 -35.93 -26.90 7.07
CA TRP A 55 -35.89 -25.53 7.55
C TRP A 55 -34.48 -24.92 7.48
N ASN A 56 -33.44 -25.65 7.90
CA ASN A 56 -32.06 -25.18 7.83
C ASN A 56 -31.60 -24.99 6.38
N GLU A 57 -31.99 -25.91 5.49
CA GLU A 57 -31.73 -25.81 4.06
C GLU A 57 -32.42 -24.59 3.45
N ALA A 58 -33.73 -24.44 3.66
CA ALA A 58 -34.50 -23.30 3.14
C ALA A 58 -33.94 -21.97 3.68
N LYS A 59 -33.62 -21.90 4.98
CA LYS A 59 -33.02 -20.72 5.62
C LYS A 59 -31.65 -20.38 5.01
N TYR A 60 -30.80 -21.36 4.79
CA TYR A 60 -29.51 -21.14 4.13
C TYR A 60 -29.69 -20.68 2.67
N LYS A 61 -30.51 -21.38 1.88
CA LYS A 61 -30.75 -21.07 0.45
C LYS A 61 -31.34 -19.67 0.27
N THR A 62 -32.37 -19.32 1.04
CA THR A 62 -32.99 -17.99 0.98
C THR A 62 -31.99 -16.88 1.35
N TYR A 63 -31.20 -17.06 2.41
CA TYR A 63 -30.19 -16.09 2.80
C TYR A 63 -29.07 -15.97 1.76
N LYS A 64 -28.58 -17.10 1.22
CA LYS A 64 -27.59 -17.13 0.14
C LYS A 64 -28.09 -16.35 -1.08
N ASN A 65 -29.35 -16.53 -1.47
CA ASN A 65 -29.93 -15.84 -2.63
C ASN A 65 -30.02 -14.32 -2.40
N LYS A 66 -30.46 -13.88 -1.22
CA LYS A 66 -30.46 -12.46 -0.82
C LYS A 66 -29.06 -11.86 -0.90
N LEU A 67 -28.06 -12.54 -0.34
CA LEU A 67 -26.66 -12.06 -0.38
C LEU A 67 -26.12 -12.00 -1.83
N ASN A 68 -26.40 -13.01 -2.65
CA ASN A 68 -25.99 -13.01 -4.05
C ASN A 68 -26.59 -11.83 -4.82
N HIS A 69 -27.86 -11.51 -4.57
CA HIS A 69 -28.51 -10.35 -5.14
C HIS A 69 -27.80 -9.05 -4.73
N SER A 70 -27.53 -8.86 -3.44
CA SER A 70 -26.79 -7.68 -2.97
C SER A 70 -25.37 -7.59 -3.55
N LEU A 71 -24.66 -8.71 -3.67
CA LEU A 71 -23.32 -8.76 -4.30
C LEU A 71 -23.36 -8.42 -5.80
N ARG A 72 -24.43 -8.83 -6.50
CA ARG A 72 -24.65 -8.52 -7.92
C ARG A 72 -24.83 -7.03 -8.15
N ILE A 73 -25.49 -6.33 -7.23
CA ILE A 73 -25.70 -4.87 -7.29
C ILE A 73 -24.44 -4.11 -6.88
N ALA A 74 -23.76 -4.55 -5.81
CA ALA A 74 -22.66 -3.80 -5.22
C ALA A 74 -21.49 -3.52 -6.18
N LYS A 75 -21.16 -4.47 -7.06
CA LYS A 75 -20.04 -4.31 -8.01
C LYS A 75 -20.31 -3.27 -9.10
N PRO A 76 -21.43 -3.29 -9.83
CA PRO A 76 -21.84 -2.20 -10.72
C PRO A 76 -21.95 -0.84 -10.03
N THR A 77 -22.61 -0.77 -8.86
CA THR A 77 -22.77 0.49 -8.13
C THR A 77 -21.42 1.10 -7.75
N TRP A 78 -20.48 0.28 -7.25
CA TRP A 78 -19.14 0.76 -6.95
C TRP A 78 -18.40 1.25 -8.21
N ARG A 79 -18.55 0.58 -9.36
CA ARG A 79 -17.94 1.02 -10.62
C ARG A 79 -18.46 2.39 -11.04
N LEU A 80 -19.78 2.58 -11.04
CA LEU A 80 -20.42 3.86 -11.38
C LEU A 80 -19.96 4.98 -10.43
N LEU A 81 -19.97 4.73 -9.12
CA LEU A 81 -19.46 5.69 -8.13
C LEU A 81 -17.99 6.00 -8.37
N ASN A 82 -17.17 4.99 -8.64
CA ASN A 82 -15.75 5.18 -8.89
C ASN A 82 -15.50 5.96 -10.18
N GLU A 83 -16.32 5.78 -11.22
CA GLU A 83 -16.25 6.54 -12.47
C GLU A 83 -16.57 8.03 -12.25
N VAL A 84 -17.63 8.32 -11.49
CA VAL A 84 -18.00 9.70 -11.14
C VAL A 84 -16.95 10.35 -10.23
N LEU A 85 -16.53 9.65 -9.17
CA LEU A 85 -15.63 10.19 -8.14
C LEU A 85 -14.15 10.24 -8.55
N ASN A 86 -13.68 9.29 -9.37
CA ASN A 86 -12.31 9.26 -9.89
C ASN A 86 -12.25 9.69 -11.36
N SER A 87 -13.24 10.45 -11.84
CA SER A 87 -13.23 11.05 -13.17
C SER A 87 -11.97 11.90 -13.33
N LYS A 88 -10.96 11.31 -14.00
CA LYS A 88 -9.70 11.93 -14.42
C LYS A 88 -8.90 12.60 -13.30
N LYS A 89 -8.38 11.82 -12.35
CA LYS A 89 -7.02 12.14 -11.88
C LYS A 89 -6.09 11.89 -13.06
N LEU A 90 -5.82 12.92 -13.87
CA LEU A 90 -4.60 12.96 -14.66
C LEU A 90 -3.50 12.64 -13.66
N ARG A 91 -2.97 11.40 -13.68
CA ARG A 91 -1.79 11.11 -12.87
C ARG A 91 -0.78 12.12 -13.38
N PRO A 92 -0.29 13.05 -12.55
CA PRO A 92 0.79 13.92 -12.99
C PRO A 92 1.84 12.97 -13.52
N LYS A 93 2.18 13.12 -14.81
CA LYS A 93 3.30 12.36 -15.36
C LYS A 93 4.46 12.67 -14.40
N PRO A 94 5.13 11.65 -13.82
CA PRO A 94 6.27 11.94 -12.96
C PRO A 94 7.20 12.87 -13.73
N ASN A 95 7.60 13.97 -13.10
CA ASN A 95 8.47 14.95 -13.74
C ASN A 95 9.65 14.19 -14.35
N SER A 96 9.79 14.21 -15.67
CA SER A 96 10.92 13.54 -16.35
C SER A 96 12.20 14.38 -16.26
N VAL A 97 12.26 15.30 -15.30
CA VAL A 97 13.28 16.33 -15.19
C VAL A 97 13.85 16.26 -13.78
N PHE A 98 15.14 15.98 -13.71
CA PHE A 98 15.97 15.92 -12.52
C PHE A 98 16.78 17.21 -12.44
N LYS A 99 16.68 17.94 -11.32
CA LYS A 99 17.37 19.23 -11.15
C LYS A 99 18.67 19.07 -10.39
N VAL A 100 19.78 19.47 -11.00
CA VAL A 100 21.11 19.56 -10.37
C VAL A 100 21.74 20.88 -10.78
N ASP A 101 22.17 21.69 -9.82
CA ASP A 101 22.88 22.97 -10.03
C ASP A 101 22.20 23.89 -11.07
N ASP A 102 20.90 24.13 -10.88
CA ASP A 102 20.02 24.91 -11.77
C ASP A 102 19.83 24.37 -13.21
N GLN A 103 20.33 23.17 -13.51
CA GLN A 103 20.10 22.48 -14.78
C GLN A 103 19.02 21.42 -14.69
N ASP A 104 18.13 21.45 -15.68
CA ASP A 104 17.03 20.50 -15.87
C ASP A 104 17.51 19.33 -16.75
N ILE A 105 17.77 18.17 -16.15
CA ILE A 105 18.27 16.97 -16.81
C ILE A 105 17.10 16.01 -17.07
N SER A 106 16.90 15.60 -18.33
CA SER A 106 15.81 14.68 -18.69
C SER A 106 16.26 13.36 -19.31
N ASP A 107 17.54 13.23 -19.63
CA ASP A 107 18.11 11.99 -20.17
C ASP A 107 18.29 10.94 -19.05
N PRO A 108 17.72 9.73 -19.19
CA PRO A 108 17.82 8.69 -18.16
C PRO A 108 19.24 8.24 -17.84
N MET A 109 20.14 8.21 -18.84
CA MET A 109 21.52 7.79 -18.64
C MET A 109 22.28 8.84 -17.84
N GLU A 110 22.10 10.12 -18.17
CA GLU A 110 22.69 11.23 -17.42
C GLU A 110 22.17 11.29 -15.98
N ILE A 111 20.88 11.04 -15.76
CA ILE A 111 20.31 10.93 -14.41
C ILE A 111 21.00 9.82 -13.61
N ALA A 112 21.16 8.63 -14.21
CA ALA A 112 21.81 7.49 -13.56
C ALA A 112 23.28 7.80 -13.22
N ASN A 113 24.02 8.39 -14.17
CA ASN A 113 25.41 8.78 -13.98
C ASN A 113 25.56 9.79 -12.85
N ARG A 114 24.72 10.83 -12.80
CA ARG A 114 24.72 11.84 -11.73
C ARG A 114 24.42 11.21 -10.37
N PHE A 115 23.44 10.30 -10.32
CA PHE A 115 23.10 9.57 -9.10
C PHE A 115 24.28 8.74 -8.59
N CYS A 116 24.88 7.92 -9.47
CA CYS A 116 26.04 7.10 -9.14
C CYS A 116 27.20 7.97 -8.67
N HIS A 117 27.52 9.02 -9.41
CA HIS A 117 28.59 9.95 -9.05
C HIS A 117 28.38 10.58 -7.66
N TYR A 118 27.16 11.03 -7.35
CA TYR A 118 26.85 11.61 -6.05
C TYR A 118 27.12 10.61 -4.90
N PHE A 119 26.54 9.41 -4.97
CA PHE A 119 26.66 8.43 -3.88
C PHE A 119 28.06 7.81 -3.78
N SER A 120 28.81 7.72 -4.88
CA SER A 120 30.20 7.27 -4.85
C SER A 120 31.13 8.31 -4.22
N ASN A 121 30.85 9.61 -4.43
CA ASN A 121 31.73 10.69 -3.98
C ASN A 121 31.31 11.35 -2.66
N ILE A 122 30.12 11.03 -2.12
CA ILE A 122 29.65 11.61 -0.85
C ILE A 122 30.56 11.24 0.33
N GLY A 123 31.11 10.03 0.36
CA GLY A 123 32.03 9.59 1.42
C GLY A 123 33.33 10.40 1.41
N PRO A 124 34.09 10.40 0.30
CA PRO A 124 35.32 11.19 0.17
C PRO A 124 35.11 12.69 0.37
N SER A 125 34.02 13.28 -0.16
CA SER A 125 33.76 14.71 -0.05
C SER A 125 33.51 15.14 1.39
N LEU A 126 32.70 14.38 2.14
CA LEU A 126 32.44 14.64 3.55
C LEU A 126 33.69 14.45 4.42
N ALA A 127 34.52 13.45 4.12
CA ALA A 127 35.78 13.23 4.83
C ALA A 127 36.75 14.41 4.62
N LYS A 128 36.81 14.96 3.40
CA LYS A 128 37.65 16.12 3.07
C LYS A 128 37.23 17.37 3.84
N THR A 129 35.93 17.66 3.91
CA THR A 129 35.41 18.82 4.66
C THR A 129 35.63 18.69 6.16
N ASN A 130 35.52 17.49 6.74
CA ASN A 130 35.77 17.31 8.17
C ASN A 130 37.26 17.49 8.53
N SER A 131 38.17 17.04 7.65
CA SER A 131 39.61 17.21 7.87
C SER A 131 40.09 18.65 7.79
N THR A 132 39.35 19.56 7.13
CA THR A 132 39.65 21.00 7.08
C THR A 132 39.23 21.77 8.32
N TYR A 133 38.31 21.25 9.14
CA TYR A 133 37.92 21.88 10.41
C TYR A 133 38.78 21.43 11.61
N ASP A 134 39.62 20.40 11.45
CA ASP A 134 40.55 19.93 12.49
C ASP A 134 41.93 20.65 12.46
N LEU A 135 42.12 21.64 11.57
CA LEU A 135 43.35 22.45 11.44
C LEU A 135 43.19 23.92 11.85
N VAL A 136 42.12 24.26 12.58
CA VAL A 136 41.91 25.56 13.26
C VAL A 136 41.64 25.30 14.73
#